data_AF-A0A969NDP0-F1
#
_entry.id   AF-A0A969NDP0-F1
#
_cell.length_a   1.000
_cell.length_b   1.000
_cell.length_c   1.000
_cell.angle_alpha   90.00
_cell.angle_beta   90.00
_cell.angle_gamma   90.00
#
_symmetry.space_group_name_H-M   'P 1'
#
loop_
_entity.id
_entity.type
_entity.pdbx_description
1 polymer ?
#
loop_
_entity_poly.entity_id
_entity_poly.type
_entity_poly.pdbx_seq_one_letter_code
_entity_poly.pdbx_strand_id
1 'polypeptide(L)'
;MLVAFKQHGKLNEIKFLAFTSIFCFTFSAFRLIYTGSKLFFFLNWNLFLAFIPWIFSSLLIIYPSLQQRKILAFWVLIIWLLFFPNAPYILTDLFHLKRNLVMPIWFDLLLILSFAWVGLMYGFISLWNIEKVLHRFIKKRWVTFISTSLLFVGSFGIYLGRYLRWNS
;
A
#
# COMPACT_ATOMS: atom_id res chain seq x y z
N MET A 1 -3.77 -21.92 4.32
CA MET A 1 -3.27 -20.61 3.86
C MET A 1 -1.82 -20.66 3.38
N LEU A 2 -0.84 -21.01 4.24
CA LEU A 2 0.60 -21.06 3.88
C LEU A 2 0.95 -22.02 2.71
N VAL A 3 0.25 -23.16 2.61
CA VAL A 3 0.46 -24.14 1.51
C VAL A 3 0.02 -23.58 0.15
N ALA A 4 -1.08 -22.82 0.10
CA ALA A 4 -1.59 -22.21 -1.12
C ALA A 4 -0.71 -21.05 -1.61
N PHE A 5 -0.08 -20.32 -0.68
CA PHE A 5 0.92 -19.29 -1.00
C PHE A 5 2.23 -19.90 -1.55
N LYS A 6 2.60 -21.12 -1.12
CA LYS A 6 3.77 -21.85 -1.64
C LYS A 6 3.60 -22.27 -3.09
N GLN A 7 2.39 -22.71 -3.46
CA GLN A 7 2.07 -23.19 -4.81
C GLN A 7 2.08 -22.08 -5.88
N HIS A 8 1.89 -20.81 -5.48
CA HIS A 8 1.88 -19.66 -6.41
C HIS A 8 3.15 -18.79 -6.35
N GLY A 9 4.22 -19.24 -5.67
CA GLY A 9 5.47 -18.46 -5.56
C GLY A 9 5.39 -17.21 -4.65
N LYS A 10 4.22 -16.96 -4.03
CA LYS A 10 3.97 -15.78 -3.21
C LYS A 10 4.61 -15.81 -1.82
N LEU A 11 5.10 -16.96 -1.35
CA LEU A 11 5.76 -17.04 -0.04
C LEU A 11 6.98 -16.12 0.06
N ASN A 12 7.76 -15.98 -1.01
CA ASN A 12 8.94 -15.12 -1.00
C ASN A 12 8.54 -13.64 -0.93
N GLU A 13 7.49 -13.25 -1.66
CA GLU A 13 6.92 -11.90 -1.59
C GLU A 13 6.45 -11.57 -0.16
N ILE A 14 5.73 -12.48 0.49
CA ILE A 14 5.22 -12.29 1.87
C ILE A 14 6.38 -12.18 2.85
N LYS A 15 7.37 -13.08 2.76
CA LYS A 15 8.53 -13.03 3.64
C LYS A 15 9.29 -11.72 3.50
N PHE A 16 9.49 -11.26 2.27
CA PHE A 16 10.16 -10.00 1.98
C PHE A 16 9.38 -8.79 2.51
N LEU A 17 8.07 -8.72 2.25
CA LEU A 17 7.21 -7.64 2.73
C LEU A 17 7.08 -7.64 4.25
N ALA A 18 6.97 -8.80 4.88
CA ALA A 18 6.93 -8.93 6.33
C ALA A 18 8.25 -8.47 6.97
N PHE A 19 9.40 -8.92 6.43
CA PHE A 19 10.72 -8.52 6.91
C PHE A 19 10.92 -7.00 6.83
N THR A 20 10.62 -6.41 5.67
CA THR A 20 10.73 -4.96 5.46
C THR A 20 9.73 -4.16 6.29
N SER A 21 8.51 -4.67 6.52
CA SER A 21 7.53 -4.02 7.41
C SER A 21 7.99 -4.04 8.86
N ILE A 22 8.54 -5.17 9.34
CA ILE A 22 9.10 -5.29 10.70
C ILE A 22 10.25 -4.30 10.88
N PHE A 23 11.11 -4.15 9.86
CA PHE A 23 12.18 -3.16 9.87
C PHE A 23 11.63 -1.73 10.05
N CYS A 24 10.60 -1.35 9.28
CA CYS A 24 9.91 -0.06 9.42
C CYS A 24 9.32 0.15 10.83
N PHE A 25 8.64 -0.86 11.38
CA PHE A 25 8.09 -0.77 12.75
C PHE A 25 9.18 -0.65 13.81
N THR A 26 10.33 -1.30 13.62
CA THR A 26 11.48 -1.20 14.53
C THR A 26 12.03 0.22 14.54
N PHE A 27 12.18 0.85 13.38
CA PHE A 27 12.61 2.25 13.25
C PHE A 27 11.63 3.23 13.90
N SER A 28 10.33 3.00 13.69
CA SER A 28 9.24 3.79 14.29
C SER A 28 9.25 3.67 15.82
N ALA A 29 9.42 2.46 16.35
CA ALA A 29 9.53 2.20 17.78
C ALA A 29 10.79 2.83 18.41
N PHE A 30 11.95 2.68 17.76
CA PHE A 30 13.19 3.30 18.21
C PHE A 30 13.05 4.82 18.34
N ARG A 31 12.46 5.46 17.33
CA ARG A 31 12.20 6.90 17.36
C ARG A 31 11.30 7.29 18.53
N LEU A 32 10.20 6.55 18.75
CA LEU A 32 9.25 6.80 19.82
C LEU A 32 9.91 6.70 21.19
N ILE A 33 10.73 5.67 21.41
CA ILE A 33 11.44 5.46 22.68
C ILE A 33 12.47 6.57 22.92
N TYR A 34 13.22 6.97 21.88
CA TYR A 34 14.28 7.96 22.01
C TYR A 34 13.76 9.39 22.19
N THR A 35 12.71 9.78 21.46
CA THR A 35 12.17 11.15 21.52
C THR A 35 10.97 11.33 22.46
N GLY A 36 10.33 10.24 22.91
CA GLY A 36 9.06 10.28 23.64
C GLY A 36 7.88 10.85 22.83
N SER A 37 8.09 11.16 21.54
CA SER A 37 7.13 11.88 20.71
C SER A 37 6.43 10.93 19.75
N LYS A 38 5.09 11.04 19.66
CA LYS A 38 4.25 10.30 18.70
C LYS A 38 4.29 10.86 17.26
N LEU A 39 5.18 11.81 16.99
CA LEU A 39 5.40 12.35 15.66
C LEU A 39 5.82 11.21 14.71
N PHE A 40 5.15 11.10 13.55
CA PHE A 40 5.24 9.97 12.60
C PHE A 40 4.62 8.63 13.00
N PHE A 41 3.95 8.51 14.16
CA PHE A 41 3.24 7.26 14.50
C PHE A 41 2.13 6.91 13.50
N PHE A 42 1.56 7.93 12.84
CA PHE A 42 0.56 7.77 11.78
C PHE A 42 1.10 7.01 10.54
N LEU A 43 2.42 6.95 10.31
CA LEU A 43 3.00 6.15 9.23
C LEU A 43 2.70 4.66 9.40
N ASN A 44 2.64 4.18 10.65
CA ASN A 44 2.25 2.80 10.95
C ASN A 44 0.82 2.51 10.48
N TRP A 45 -0.08 3.48 10.69
CA TRP A 45 -1.45 3.41 10.23
C TRP A 45 -1.55 3.45 8.71
N ASN A 46 -0.80 4.34 8.05
CA ASN A 46 -0.77 4.43 6.59
C ASN A 46 -0.25 3.13 5.96
N LEU A 47 0.78 2.50 6.56
CA LEU A 47 1.30 1.22 6.10
C LEU A 47 0.28 0.10 6.27
N PHE A 48 -0.48 0.09 7.39
CA PHE A 48 -1.58 -0.83 7.60
C PHE A 48 -2.68 -0.66 6.53
N LEU A 49 -3.02 0.59 6.18
CA LEU A 49 -3.98 0.85 5.11
C LEU A 49 -3.47 0.38 3.73
N ALA A 50 -2.17 0.53 3.44
CA ALA A 50 -1.55 0.04 2.21
C ALA A 50 -1.49 -1.51 2.13
N PHE A 51 -1.46 -2.19 3.28
CA PHE A 51 -1.49 -3.64 3.37
C PHE A 51 -2.85 -4.24 2.97
N ILE A 52 -3.96 -3.52 3.18
CA ILE A 52 -5.32 -3.97 2.86
C ILE A 52 -5.49 -4.34 1.36
N PRO A 53 -5.22 -3.45 0.39
CA PRO A 53 -5.28 -3.76 -1.04
C PRO A 53 -4.45 -5.00 -1.41
N TRP A 54 -3.26 -5.12 -0.83
CA TRP A 54 -2.36 -6.23 -1.11
C TRP A 54 -2.93 -7.57 -0.64
N ILE A 55 -3.54 -7.66 0.55
CA ILE A 55 -4.20 -8.90 1.00
C ILE A 55 -5.32 -9.26 0.04
N PHE A 56 -6.22 -8.32 -0.23
CA PHE A 56 -7.41 -8.59 -1.04
C PHE A 56 -7.07 -9.03 -2.47
N SER A 57 -6.14 -8.32 -3.10
CA SER A 57 -5.60 -8.71 -4.41
C SER A 57 -4.88 -10.07 -4.38
N SER A 58 -4.24 -10.41 -3.26
CA SER A 58 -3.59 -11.71 -3.10
C SER A 58 -4.56 -12.86 -2.91
N LEU A 59 -5.62 -12.68 -2.13
CA LEU A 59 -6.69 -13.65 -1.96
C LEU A 59 -7.38 -13.97 -3.28
N LEU A 60 -7.61 -12.96 -4.14
CA LEU A 60 -8.17 -13.16 -5.48
C LEU A 60 -7.31 -14.09 -6.35
N ILE A 61 -5.98 -14.04 -6.24
CA ILE A 61 -5.09 -14.93 -6.99
C ILE A 61 -5.10 -16.35 -6.44
N ILE A 62 -5.07 -16.49 -5.12
CA ILE A 62 -4.93 -17.79 -4.44
C ILE A 62 -6.22 -18.60 -4.52
N TYR A 63 -7.37 -17.93 -4.53
CA TYR A 63 -8.68 -18.56 -4.59
C TYR A 63 -9.41 -18.16 -5.88
N PRO A 64 -9.12 -18.80 -7.03
CA PRO A 64 -9.79 -18.52 -8.30
C PRO A 64 -11.31 -18.66 -8.25
N SER A 65 -11.84 -19.48 -7.33
CA SER A 65 -13.29 -19.61 -7.08
C SER A 65 -13.94 -18.30 -6.65
N LEU A 66 -13.22 -17.40 -5.96
CA LEU A 66 -13.70 -16.06 -5.63
C LEU A 66 -13.88 -15.19 -6.88
N GLN A 67 -13.07 -15.41 -7.93
CA GLN A 67 -13.18 -14.68 -9.19
C GLN A 67 -14.49 -14.99 -9.92
N GLN A 68 -15.05 -16.19 -9.74
CA GLN A 68 -16.32 -16.58 -10.34
C GLN A 68 -17.52 -15.88 -9.69
N ARG A 69 -17.39 -15.45 -8.42
CA ARG A 69 -18.42 -14.69 -7.70
C ARG A 69 -18.32 -13.20 -8.07
N LYS A 70 -18.89 -12.83 -9.22
CA LYS A 70 -18.83 -11.47 -9.80
C LYS A 70 -19.12 -10.34 -8.79
N ILE A 71 -20.13 -10.51 -7.93
CA ILE A 71 -20.49 -9.53 -6.89
C ILE A 71 -19.35 -9.35 -5.87
N LEU A 72 -18.78 -10.46 -5.40
CA LEU A 72 -17.71 -10.45 -4.40
C LEU A 72 -16.42 -9.88 -5.00
N ALA A 73 -16.09 -10.25 -6.23
CA ALA A 73 -14.97 -9.67 -6.97
C ALA A 73 -15.13 -8.15 -7.19
N PHE A 74 -16.35 -7.69 -7.49
CA PHE A 74 -16.65 -6.26 -7.63
C PHE A 74 -16.44 -5.48 -6.33
N TRP A 75 -16.95 -5.99 -5.20
CA TRP A 75 -16.70 -5.38 -3.89
C TRP A 75 -15.22 -5.35 -3.52
N VAL A 76 -14.49 -6.42 -3.81
CA VAL A 76 -13.05 -6.47 -3.60
C VAL A 76 -12.33 -5.41 -4.44
N LEU A 77 -12.74 -5.19 -5.69
CA LEU A 77 -12.18 -4.12 -6.54
C LEU A 77 -12.48 -2.72 -6.01
N ILE A 78 -13.69 -2.49 -5.48
CA ILE A 78 -14.05 -1.21 -4.87
C ILE A 78 -13.17 -0.95 -3.63
N ILE A 79 -13.09 -1.93 -2.71
CA ILE A 79 -12.26 -1.83 -1.52
C ILE A 79 -10.80 -1.60 -1.94
N TRP A 80 -10.31 -2.38 -2.91
CA TRP A 80 -8.97 -2.21 -3.44
C TRP A 80 -8.75 -0.77 -3.91
N LEU A 81 -9.66 -0.20 -4.71
CA LEU A 81 -9.52 1.16 -5.25
C LEU A 81 -9.55 2.24 -4.15
N LEU A 82 -10.39 2.06 -3.13
CA LEU A 82 -10.49 3.00 -2.01
C LEU A 82 -9.21 3.05 -1.17
N PHE A 83 -8.56 1.90 -0.96
CA PHE A 83 -7.36 1.82 -0.13
C PHE A 83 -6.05 1.91 -0.92
N PHE A 84 -6.08 1.71 -2.25
CA PHE A 84 -4.94 1.86 -3.14
C PHE A 84 -4.17 3.19 -3.01
N PRO A 85 -4.82 4.37 -2.90
CA PRO A 85 -4.09 5.65 -2.78
C PRO A 85 -3.19 5.72 -1.53
N ASN A 86 -3.42 4.90 -0.49
CA ASN A 86 -2.59 4.95 0.72
C ASN A 86 -1.12 4.54 0.48
N ALA A 87 -0.85 3.69 -0.51
CA ALA A 87 0.52 3.31 -0.86
C ALA A 87 1.35 4.53 -1.35
N PRO A 88 0.93 5.26 -2.41
CA PRO A 88 1.60 6.50 -2.81
C PRO A 88 1.44 7.64 -1.80
N TYR A 89 0.39 7.63 -0.95
CA TYR A 89 0.18 8.66 0.07
C TYR A 89 1.36 8.77 1.04
N ILE A 90 1.94 7.64 1.47
CA ILE A 90 3.09 7.61 2.39
C ILE A 90 4.29 8.39 1.82
N LEU A 91 4.51 8.35 0.51
CA LEU A 91 5.58 9.13 -0.12
C LEU A 91 5.36 10.63 0.07
N THR A 92 4.11 11.08 0.07
CA THR A 92 3.80 12.48 0.31
C THR A 92 4.04 12.90 1.76
N ASP A 93 4.16 11.98 2.72
CA ASP A 93 4.41 12.34 4.11
C ASP A 93 5.77 13.02 4.36
N LEU A 94 6.67 13.01 3.36
CA LEU A 94 7.92 13.77 3.33
C LEU A 94 7.75 15.28 3.61
N PHE A 95 6.58 15.88 3.36
CA PHE A 95 6.40 17.30 3.65
C PHE A 95 6.27 17.59 5.16
N HIS A 96 5.99 16.58 5.97
CA HIS A 96 5.97 16.71 7.43
C HIS A 96 7.37 16.82 8.03
N LEU A 97 8.43 16.52 7.25
CA LEU A 97 9.83 16.61 7.67
C LEU A 97 10.23 18.04 8.08
N LYS A 98 9.50 19.08 7.66
CA LYS A 98 9.86 20.48 7.97
C LYS A 98 9.47 20.95 9.38
N ARG A 99 8.78 20.13 10.18
CA ARG A 99 8.11 20.62 11.41
C ARG A 99 8.67 19.98 12.68
N ASN A 100 9.27 20.79 13.55
CA ASN A 100 9.64 20.49 14.95
C ASN A 100 10.36 19.15 15.14
N LEU A 101 11.56 19.05 14.56
CA LEU A 101 12.37 17.85 14.63
C LEU A 101 13.18 17.82 15.93
N VAL A 102 12.90 16.83 16.78
CA VAL A 102 13.72 16.49 17.96
C VAL A 102 14.85 15.52 17.56
N MET A 103 14.62 14.70 16.52
CA MET A 103 15.62 13.83 15.91
C MET A 103 16.38 14.54 14.78
N PRO A 104 17.59 14.09 14.44
CA PRO A 104 18.28 14.54 13.24
C PRO A 104 17.43 14.31 11.98
N ILE A 105 17.41 15.31 11.08
CA ILE A 105 16.64 15.29 9.82
C ILE A 105 16.88 14.02 9.00
N TRP A 106 18.14 13.56 8.93
CA TRP A 106 18.51 12.38 8.14
C TRP A 106 17.85 11.10 8.67
N PHE A 107 17.65 10.99 9.99
CA PHE A 107 16.96 9.84 10.58
C PHE A 107 15.46 9.84 10.23
N ASP A 108 14.79 10.99 10.42
CA ASP A 108 13.36 11.11 10.10
C ASP A 108 13.12 10.97 8.58
N LEU A 109 14.07 11.40 7.74
CA LEU A 109 14.03 11.17 6.30
C LEU A 109 14.15 9.68 5.96
N LEU A 110 15.11 8.97 6.55
CA LEU A 110 15.28 7.53 6.36
C LEU A 110 14.05 6.76 6.84
N LEU A 111 13.45 7.16 7.96
CA LEU A 111 12.21 6.60 8.49
C LEU A 111 11.09 6.70 7.44
N ILE A 112 10.77 7.91 6.99
CA ILE A 112 9.68 8.16 6.04
C ILE A 112 9.95 7.43 4.71
N LEU A 113 11.17 7.50 4.18
CA LEU A 113 11.53 6.82 2.93
C LEU A 113 11.42 5.30 3.04
N SER A 114 11.77 4.71 4.18
CA SER A 114 11.60 3.27 4.42
C SER A 114 10.12 2.88 4.38
N PHE A 115 9.26 3.66 5.06
CA PHE A 115 7.82 3.46 5.01
C PHE A 115 7.25 3.65 3.61
N ALA A 116 7.68 4.69 2.89
CA ALA A 116 7.24 4.97 1.52
C ALA A 116 7.62 3.84 0.57
N TRP A 117 8.84 3.31 0.70
CA TRP A 117 9.31 2.19 -0.12
C TRP A 117 8.45 0.94 0.08
N VAL A 118 8.21 0.56 1.34
CA VAL A 118 7.39 -0.63 1.64
C VAL A 118 5.92 -0.41 1.23
N GLY A 119 5.37 0.78 1.47
CA GLY A 119 4.05 1.17 1.01
C GLY A 119 3.89 1.05 -0.50
N LEU A 120 4.85 1.57 -1.27
CA LEU A 120 4.87 1.45 -2.74
C LEU A 120 4.98 0.00 -3.19
N MET A 121 5.80 -0.82 -2.53
CA MET A 121 5.87 -2.25 -2.84
C MET A 121 4.51 -2.96 -2.65
N TYR A 122 3.79 -2.67 -1.56
CA TYR A 122 2.42 -3.16 -1.38
C TYR A 122 1.51 -2.70 -2.52
N GLY A 123 1.56 -1.42 -2.88
CA GLY A 123 0.77 -0.85 -3.99
C GLY A 123 1.05 -1.50 -5.33
N PHE A 124 2.32 -1.63 -5.74
CA PHE A 124 2.70 -2.20 -7.03
C PHE A 124 2.39 -3.70 -7.13
N ILE A 125 2.71 -4.49 -6.10
CA ILE A 125 2.39 -5.93 -6.09
C ILE A 125 0.87 -6.11 -6.15
N SER A 126 0.13 -5.24 -5.46
CA SER A 126 -1.33 -5.28 -5.49
C SER A 126 -1.90 -4.94 -6.87
N LEU A 127 -1.38 -3.90 -7.54
CA LEU A 127 -1.77 -3.53 -8.91
C LEU A 127 -1.47 -4.67 -9.89
N TRP A 128 -0.27 -5.24 -9.82
CA TRP A 128 0.15 -6.36 -10.66
C TRP A 128 -0.80 -7.57 -10.51
N ASN A 129 -1.25 -7.83 -9.29
CA ASN A 129 -2.20 -8.91 -9.03
C ASN A 129 -3.56 -8.64 -9.68
N ILE A 130 -4.06 -7.41 -9.59
CA ILE A 130 -5.32 -6.99 -10.18
C ILE A 130 -5.24 -7.03 -11.71
N GLU A 131 -4.15 -6.56 -12.32
CA GLU A 131 -3.93 -6.65 -13.78
C GLU A 131 -3.97 -8.10 -14.27
N LYS A 132 -3.29 -9.03 -13.57
CA LYS A 132 -3.34 -10.47 -13.87
C LYS A 132 -4.76 -11.03 -13.85
N VAL A 133 -5.61 -10.57 -12.94
CA VAL A 133 -7.01 -10.98 -12.87
C VAL A 133 -7.81 -10.36 -14.01
N LEU A 134 -7.65 -9.05 -14.28
CA LEU A 134 -8.37 -8.37 -15.36
C LEU A 134 -8.02 -8.93 -16.74
N HIS A 135 -6.78 -9.34 -16.98
CA HIS A 135 -6.37 -9.96 -18.25
C HIS A 135 -7.12 -11.24 -18.60
N ARG A 136 -7.78 -11.90 -17.63
CA ARG A 136 -8.64 -13.06 -17.89
C ARG A 136 -9.99 -12.69 -18.48
N PHE A 137 -10.43 -11.45 -18.29
CA PHE A 137 -11.76 -10.98 -18.69
C PHE A 137 -11.71 -9.91 -19.80
N ILE A 138 -10.60 -9.19 -19.92
CA ILE A 138 -10.46 -8.02 -20.79
C ILE A 138 -9.14 -8.08 -21.59
N LYS A 139 -9.14 -7.57 -22.82
CA LYS A 139 -7.95 -7.48 -23.68
C LYS A 139 -6.85 -6.62 -23.04
N LYS A 140 -5.59 -6.99 -23.29
CA LYS A 140 -4.38 -6.36 -22.71
C LYS A 140 -4.36 -4.83 -22.77
N ARG A 141 -4.71 -4.25 -23.92
CA ARG A 141 -4.69 -2.78 -24.13
C ARG A 141 -5.61 -2.02 -23.18
N TRP A 142 -6.79 -2.56 -22.89
CA TRP A 142 -7.75 -1.93 -21.98
C TRP A 142 -7.33 -2.06 -20.52
N VAL A 143 -6.73 -3.18 -20.13
CA VAL A 143 -6.17 -3.35 -18.78
C VAL A 143 -5.08 -2.32 -18.51
N THR A 144 -4.15 -2.13 -19.46
CA THR A 144 -3.12 -1.09 -19.33
C THR A 144 -3.75 0.30 -19.24
N PHE A 145 -4.72 0.63 -20.10
CA PHE A 145 -5.40 1.92 -20.01
C PHE A 145 -6.07 2.15 -18.64
N ILE A 146 -6.82 1.16 -18.15
CA ILE A 146 -7.48 1.21 -16.84
C ILE A 146 -6.46 1.38 -15.71
N SER A 147 -5.35 0.61 -15.72
CA SER A 147 -4.31 0.71 -14.71
C SER A 147 -3.70 2.12 -14.64
N THR A 148 -3.38 2.72 -15.79
CA THR A 148 -2.82 4.07 -15.87
C THR A 148 -3.82 5.12 -15.40
N SER A 149 -5.09 4.99 -15.78
CA SER A 149 -6.15 5.87 -15.29
C SER A 149 -6.33 5.75 -13.78
N LEU A 150 -6.28 4.55 -13.21
CA LEU A 150 -6.41 4.34 -11.76
C LEU A 150 -5.24 4.93 -10.99
N LEU A 151 -4.01 4.87 -11.50
CA LEU A 151 -2.86 5.56 -10.92
C LEU A 151 -3.06 7.08 -10.92
N PHE A 152 -3.63 7.63 -12.00
CA PHE A 152 -3.93 9.06 -12.10
C PHE A 152 -5.03 9.47 -11.12
N VAL A 153 -6.12 8.72 -11.05
CA VAL A 153 -7.23 8.94 -10.11
C VAL A 153 -6.77 8.78 -8.66
N GLY A 154 -5.93 7.78 -8.36
CA GLY A 154 -5.33 7.60 -7.04
C GLY A 154 -4.48 8.80 -6.63
N SER A 155 -3.67 9.32 -7.56
CA SER A 155 -2.87 10.53 -7.35
C SER A 155 -3.75 11.77 -7.13
N PHE A 156 -4.84 11.89 -7.89
CA PHE A 156 -5.83 12.95 -7.71
C PHE A 156 -6.58 12.85 -6.38
N GLY A 157 -6.92 11.64 -5.94
CA GLY A 157 -7.52 11.38 -4.63
C GLY A 157 -6.60 11.78 -3.47
N ILE A 158 -5.30 11.54 -3.59
CA ILE A 158 -4.30 12.04 -2.64
C ILE A 158 -4.30 13.57 -2.63
N TYR A 159 -4.29 14.21 -3.80
CA TYR A 159 -4.32 15.67 -3.89
C TYR A 159 -5.56 16.26 -3.20
N LEU A 160 -6.75 15.71 -3.47
CA LEU A 160 -7.99 16.14 -2.82
C LEU A 160 -7.94 15.97 -1.29
N GLY A 161 -7.53 14.79 -0.81
CA GLY A 161 -7.45 14.52 0.62
C GLY A 161 -6.43 15.39 1.36
N ARG A 162 -5.34 15.77 0.69
CA ARG A 162 -4.22 16.48 1.29
C ARG A 162 -4.33 17.99 1.23
N TYR A 163 -4.75 18.53 0.09
CA TYR A 163 -4.78 19.98 -0.15
C TYR A 163 -6.18 20.56 0.05
N LEU A 164 -7.21 19.90 -0.48
CA LEU A 164 -8.59 20.41 -0.36
C LEU A 164 -9.27 20.04 0.96
N ARG A 165 -8.74 19.04 1.71
CA ARG A 165 -9.26 18.60 3.02
C ARG A 165 -10.79 18.47 3.04
N TRP A 166 -11.40 17.90 2.00
CA TRP A 166 -12.86 17.66 1.94
C TRP A 166 -13.42 16.73 3.04
N ASN A 167 -12.57 16.30 3.97
CA ASN A 167 -12.93 15.56 5.18
C ASN A 167 -12.91 16.47 6.44
N SER A 168 -13.37 17.71 6.31
CA SER A 168 -13.65 18.64 7.43
C SER A 168 -15.07 19.13 7.36
#